data_AF-A0A9P7I255-F1
#
_entry.id   AF-A0A9P7I255-F1
#
_cell.length_a   1.000
_cell.length_b   1.000
_cell.length_c   1.000
_cell.angle_alpha   90.00
_cell.angle_beta   90.00
_cell.angle_gamma   90.00
#
_symmetry.space_group_name_H-M   'P 1'
#
loop_
_entity.id
_entity.type
_entity.pdbx_description
1 polymer ?
#
loop_
_entity_poly.entity_id
_entity_poly.type
_entity_poly.pdbx_seq_one_letter_code
_entity_poly.pdbx_strand_id
1 'polypeptide(L)'
;MAKIHLTPETPTYDGGLWHVEGQLNENICAMALFYYDRDNITESGPSFRTHAGRDNLIDRLSYSQGDRHGIEAIFAIKADGGMMQDLGSVMTQEVRALFFPNIYQHRVEPFELADKTHLGRRKIAALFLVGPVIPMISTGNVPPQQKHRWKDELGESEPLNYLPG
;
A
#
# COMPACT_ATOMS: atom_id res chain seq x y z
N MET A 1 -10.32 -0.96 -6.74
CA MET A 1 -10.33 -2.44 -6.94
C MET A 1 -9.32 -2.76 -8.03
N ALA A 2 -8.51 -3.81 -7.87
CA ALA A 2 -7.52 -4.21 -8.87
C ALA A 2 -7.77 -5.66 -9.32
N LYS A 3 -7.55 -5.93 -10.60
CA LYS A 3 -7.80 -7.24 -11.24
C LYS A 3 -6.66 -7.56 -12.20
N ILE A 4 -6.15 -8.78 -12.13
CA ILE A 4 -5.19 -9.33 -13.08
C ILE A 4 -5.85 -10.55 -13.72
N HIS A 5 -5.78 -10.65 -15.04
CA HIS A 5 -6.22 -11.82 -15.81
C HIS A 5 -5.04 -12.30 -16.64
N LEU A 6 -4.81 -13.61 -16.63
CA LEU A 6 -3.81 -14.28 -17.44
C LEU A 6 -4.52 -15.14 -18.47
N THR A 7 -3.96 -15.19 -19.67
CA THR A 7 -4.46 -16.03 -20.77
C THR A 7 -3.37 -17.00 -21.21
N PRO A 8 -3.70 -18.07 -21.96
CA PRO A 8 -2.68 -18.93 -22.56
C PRO A 8 -1.62 -18.18 -23.39
N GLU A 9 -2.00 -17.07 -24.03
CA GLU A 9 -1.09 -16.22 -24.83
C GLU A 9 -0.23 -15.30 -23.96
N THR A 10 -0.75 -14.87 -22.81
CA THR A 10 -0.03 -14.08 -21.80
C THR A 10 -0.10 -14.76 -20.43
N PRO A 11 0.63 -15.88 -20.23
CA PRO A 11 0.42 -16.78 -19.10
C PRO A 11 1.11 -16.34 -17.82
N THR A 12 1.88 -15.24 -17.85
CA THR A 12 2.70 -14.76 -16.73
C THR A 12 2.42 -13.31 -16.39
N TYR A 13 2.51 -12.99 -15.10
CA TYR A 13 2.58 -11.63 -14.57
C TYR A 13 3.94 -11.46 -13.89
N ASP A 14 4.72 -10.47 -14.35
CA ASP A 14 6.12 -10.28 -13.92
C ASP A 14 6.26 -9.65 -12.52
N GLY A 15 5.15 -9.37 -11.85
CA GLY A 15 5.15 -8.71 -10.55
C GLY A 15 5.05 -7.19 -10.64
N GLY A 16 5.03 -6.55 -9.47
CA GLY A 16 4.99 -5.11 -9.32
C GLY A 16 6.35 -4.50 -8.99
N LEU A 17 6.43 -3.18 -9.12
CA LEU A 17 7.55 -2.40 -8.58
C LEU A 17 7.37 -2.21 -7.07
N TRP A 18 8.48 -1.99 -6.37
CA TRP A 18 8.45 -1.60 -4.96
C TRP A 18 7.87 -0.20 -4.79
N HIS A 19 6.84 -0.07 -3.97
CA HIS A 19 6.16 1.21 -3.72
C HIS A 19 5.56 1.28 -2.31
N VAL A 20 5.27 2.51 -1.89
CA VAL A 20 4.28 2.83 -0.84
C VAL A 20 3.06 3.44 -1.53
N GLU A 21 1.90 3.38 -0.89
CA GLU A 21 0.67 3.86 -1.52
C GLU A 21 0.42 5.33 -1.26
N GLY A 22 -0.06 5.97 -2.32
CA GLY A 22 -0.35 7.39 -2.36
C GLY A 22 0.85 8.31 -2.24
N GLN A 23 0.54 9.60 -2.25
CA GLN A 23 1.45 10.72 -2.11
C GLN A 23 1.35 11.32 -0.70
N LEU A 24 2.30 12.17 -0.32
CA LEU A 24 2.35 12.77 1.03
C LEU A 24 1.07 13.54 1.39
N ASN A 25 0.38 14.12 0.41
CA ASN A 25 -0.87 14.85 0.58
C ASN A 25 -2.09 13.94 0.77
N GLU A 26 -2.00 12.64 0.50
CA GLU A 26 -3.10 11.67 0.70
C GLU A 26 -3.08 11.04 2.10
N ASN A 27 -2.00 11.28 2.87
CA ASN A 27 -1.85 10.92 4.27
C ASN A 27 -2.31 9.48 4.61
N ILE A 28 -2.03 8.53 3.73
CA ILE A 28 -2.38 7.11 3.93
C ILE A 28 -1.41 6.53 4.97
N CYS A 29 -1.94 6.08 6.11
CA CYS A 29 -1.14 5.52 7.20
C CYS A 29 -1.15 3.98 7.22
N ALA A 30 -2.19 3.34 6.70
CA ALA A 30 -2.30 1.89 6.62
C ALA A 30 -3.14 1.42 5.43
N MET A 31 -2.99 0.15 5.10
CA MET A 31 -3.67 -0.50 3.99
C MET A 31 -4.36 -1.79 4.45
N ALA A 32 -5.46 -2.11 3.77
CA ALA A 32 -6.08 -3.42 3.83
C ALA A 32 -6.31 -3.96 2.42
N LEU A 33 -5.79 -5.16 2.15
CA LEU A 33 -5.96 -5.88 0.90
C LEU A 33 -6.86 -7.10 1.14
N PHE A 34 -7.98 -7.18 0.43
CA PHE A 34 -8.90 -8.32 0.49
C PHE A 34 -8.92 -9.08 -0.84
N TYR A 35 -8.50 -10.34 -0.79
CA TYR A 35 -8.43 -11.25 -1.94
C TYR A 35 -9.73 -12.04 -2.02
N TYR A 36 -10.63 -11.66 -2.91
CA TYR A 36 -12.00 -12.19 -2.92
C TYR A 36 -12.31 -13.12 -4.10
N ASP A 37 -11.44 -13.18 -5.09
CA ASP A 37 -11.61 -14.05 -6.26
C ASP A 37 -10.23 -14.38 -6.83
N ARG A 38 -9.87 -15.66 -6.77
CA ARG A 38 -8.60 -16.19 -7.25
C ARG A 38 -8.84 -17.54 -7.90
N ASP A 39 -8.42 -17.69 -9.15
CA ASP A 39 -8.62 -18.93 -9.89
C ASP A 39 -7.50 -19.15 -10.92
N ASN A 40 -7.12 -20.42 -11.09
CA ASN A 40 -6.11 -20.91 -12.02
C ASN A 40 -4.79 -20.09 -12.09
N ILE A 41 -4.23 -19.73 -10.92
CA ILE A 41 -2.91 -19.10 -10.83
C ILE A 41 -2.05 -19.73 -9.74
N THR A 42 -0.74 -19.74 -9.96
CA THR A 42 0.25 -20.18 -8.97
C THR A 42 0.21 -19.32 -7.71
N GLU A 43 0.76 -19.86 -6.61
CA GLU A 43 0.83 -19.13 -5.35
C GLU A 43 1.76 -17.93 -5.45
N SER A 44 1.27 -16.79 -4.97
CA SER A 44 1.96 -15.50 -4.95
C SER A 44 1.33 -14.62 -3.88
N GLY A 45 2.05 -13.57 -3.50
CA GLY A 45 1.61 -12.60 -2.52
C GLY A 45 2.40 -11.30 -2.61
N PRO A 46 2.10 -10.33 -1.74
CA PRO A 46 2.95 -9.17 -1.58
C PRO A 46 4.22 -9.53 -0.79
N SER A 47 5.34 -8.98 -1.23
CA SER A 47 6.58 -8.92 -0.46
C SER A 47 6.76 -7.54 0.12
N PHE A 48 7.38 -7.48 1.29
CA PHE A 48 7.54 -6.28 2.08
C PHE A 48 9.00 -6.02 2.35
N ARG A 49 9.36 -4.74 2.39
CA ARG A 49 10.65 -4.26 2.85
C ARG A 49 10.49 -2.90 3.52
N THR A 50 11.45 -2.53 4.35
CA THR A 50 11.45 -1.22 5.01
C THR A 50 12.84 -0.63 5.06
N HIS A 51 12.91 0.69 5.24
CA HIS A 51 14.17 1.37 5.40
C HIS A 51 14.67 1.18 6.83
N ALA A 52 15.90 0.69 6.96
CA ALA A 52 16.54 0.41 8.22
C ALA A 52 17.99 0.90 8.16
N GLY A 53 18.13 2.22 8.02
CA GLY A 53 19.42 2.90 8.04
C GLY A 53 20.04 2.85 9.44
N ARG A 54 21.37 2.73 9.48
CA ARG A 54 22.17 2.68 10.71
C ARG A 54 21.86 3.84 11.66
N ASP A 55 21.76 5.07 11.17
CA ASP A 55 21.51 6.24 12.01
C ASP A 55 20.11 6.19 12.65
N ASN A 56 19.11 5.70 11.91
CA ASN A 56 17.75 5.51 12.42
C ASN A 56 17.69 4.37 13.46
N LEU A 57 18.48 3.31 13.28
CA LEU A 57 18.61 2.22 14.26
C LEU A 57 19.35 2.67 15.53
N ILE A 58 20.43 3.45 15.40
CA ILE A 58 21.19 4.00 16.54
C ILE A 58 20.26 4.87 17.40
N ASP A 59 19.55 5.80 16.77
CA ASP A 59 18.65 6.72 17.46
C ASP A 59 17.47 6.00 18.12
N ARG A 60 16.92 4.95 17.49
CA ARG A 60 15.73 4.24 18.01
C ARG A 60 16.04 3.14 19.03
N LEU A 61 17.20 2.51 18.96
CA LEU A 61 17.52 1.34 19.78
C LEU A 61 18.59 1.60 20.85
N SER A 62 19.25 2.77 20.83
CA SER A 62 20.20 3.20 21.86
C SER A 62 21.28 2.16 22.20
N TYR A 63 21.76 1.39 21.21
CA TYR A 63 22.74 0.33 21.42
C TYR A 63 24.17 0.88 21.46
N SER A 64 25.07 0.20 22.19
CA SER A 64 26.47 0.61 22.34
C SER A 64 27.23 0.53 21.01
N GLN A 65 28.12 1.50 20.76
CA GLN A 65 29.04 1.47 19.61
C GLN A 65 29.80 0.14 19.57
N GLY A 66 29.51 -0.71 18.57
CA GLY A 66 30.24 -1.96 18.31
C GLY A 66 29.41 -3.23 18.18
N ASP A 67 28.14 -3.25 18.59
CA ASP A 67 27.28 -4.44 18.49
C ASP A 67 26.70 -4.63 17.08
N ARG A 68 27.58 -4.94 16.13
CA ARG A 68 27.21 -5.17 14.72
C ARG A 68 26.47 -6.49 14.55
N HIS A 69 26.90 -7.54 15.27
CA HIS A 69 26.35 -8.89 15.11
C HIS A 69 24.90 -9.00 15.60
N GLY A 70 24.54 -8.34 16.71
CA GLY A 70 23.16 -8.36 17.20
C GLY A 70 22.17 -7.71 16.23
N ILE A 71 22.55 -6.60 15.61
CA ILE A 71 21.69 -5.87 14.67
C ILE A 71 21.54 -6.62 13.36
N GLU A 72 22.64 -7.15 12.83
CA GLU A 72 22.59 -7.98 11.62
C GLU A 72 21.70 -9.22 11.84
N ALA A 73 21.80 -9.86 13.01
CA ALA A 73 20.99 -11.03 13.32
C ALA A 73 19.51 -10.71 13.54
N ILE A 74 19.18 -9.65 14.29
CA ILE A 74 17.81 -9.31 14.65
C ILE A 74 17.06 -8.67 13.48
N PHE A 75 17.73 -7.76 12.76
CA PHE A 75 17.10 -7.00 11.70
C PHE A 75 17.44 -7.54 10.31
N ALA A 76 18.27 -8.58 10.17
CA ALA A 76 18.66 -9.13 8.87
C ALA A 76 19.25 -8.07 7.90
N ILE A 77 19.85 -7.01 8.44
CA ILE A 77 20.51 -5.94 7.67
C ILE A 77 22.00 -6.17 7.76
N LYS A 78 22.71 -6.34 6.65
CA LYS A 78 24.18 -6.45 6.69
C LYS A 78 24.79 -5.09 7.04
N ALA A 79 25.79 -5.05 7.93
CA ALA A 79 26.44 -3.80 8.34
C ALA A 79 27.32 -3.16 7.26
N ASP A 80 27.52 -3.83 6.13
CA ASP A 80 28.11 -3.33 4.88
C ASP A 80 27.07 -3.19 3.74
N GLY A 81 25.82 -3.60 3.99
CA GLY A 81 24.74 -3.66 3.02
C GLY A 81 23.90 -2.39 2.95
N GLY A 82 23.03 -2.34 1.93
CA GLY A 82 22.11 -1.23 1.72
C GLY A 82 21.14 -1.01 2.89
N MET A 83 20.57 0.18 2.97
CA MET A 83 19.68 0.61 4.06
C MET A 83 18.27 -0.02 4.01
N MET A 84 18.09 -1.13 3.29
CA MET A 84 16.81 -1.81 3.12
C MET A 84 16.82 -3.15 3.84
N GLN A 85 15.83 -3.33 4.71
CA GLN A 85 15.52 -4.60 5.36
C GLN A 85 14.37 -5.27 4.62
N ASP A 86 14.59 -6.47 4.11
CA ASP A 86 13.52 -7.32 3.58
C ASP A 86 12.73 -7.94 4.73
N LEU A 87 11.42 -7.73 4.75
CA LEU A 87 10.51 -8.23 5.78
C LEU A 87 9.86 -9.57 5.38
N GLY A 88 10.10 -10.04 4.16
CA GLY A 88 9.56 -11.28 3.61
C GLY A 88 8.27 -11.09 2.82
N SER A 89 7.62 -12.20 2.50
CA SER A 89 6.38 -12.23 1.73
C SER A 89 5.26 -12.94 2.47
N VAL A 90 4.02 -12.61 2.11
CA VAL A 90 2.82 -13.22 2.69
C VAL A 90 1.99 -13.83 1.59
N MET A 91 1.76 -15.15 1.66
CA MET A 91 0.93 -15.83 0.67
C MET A 91 -0.53 -15.39 0.81
N THR A 92 -1.18 -15.12 -0.33
CA THR A 92 -2.56 -14.62 -0.35
C THR A 92 -3.49 -15.64 -0.96
N GLN A 93 -4.26 -16.28 -0.08
CA GLN A 93 -5.33 -17.21 -0.43
C GLN A 93 -6.63 -16.44 -0.67
N GLU A 94 -7.57 -17.07 -1.37
CA GLU A 94 -8.93 -16.54 -1.50
C GLU A 94 -9.57 -16.39 -0.11
N VAL A 95 -10.43 -15.37 0.03
CA VAL A 95 -11.14 -15.02 1.27
C VAL A 95 -10.18 -14.61 2.41
N ARG A 96 -8.98 -14.12 2.08
CA ARG A 96 -8.03 -13.57 3.06
C ARG A 96 -7.98 -12.04 2.98
N ALA A 97 -7.96 -11.40 4.14
CA ALA A 97 -7.62 -9.99 4.30
C ALA A 97 -6.22 -9.84 4.90
N LEU A 98 -5.44 -8.90 4.37
CA LEU A 98 -4.10 -8.55 4.85
C LEU A 98 -4.08 -7.08 5.22
N PHE A 99 -3.58 -6.76 6.41
CA PHE A 99 -3.50 -5.40 6.94
C PHE A 99 -2.05 -5.07 7.27
N PHE A 100 -1.58 -3.91 6.84
CA PHE A 100 -0.21 -3.48 7.11
C PHE A 100 -0.07 -1.95 7.08
N PRO A 101 0.89 -1.39 7.83
CA PRO A 101 1.13 0.05 7.80
C PRO A 101 1.78 0.47 6.48
N ASN A 102 1.45 1.67 5.99
CA ASN A 102 1.95 2.21 4.72
C ASN A 102 3.41 2.72 4.80
N ILE A 103 4.13 2.35 5.86
CA ILE A 103 5.57 2.59 6.01
C ILE A 103 6.40 1.48 5.35
N TYR A 104 5.78 0.36 5.01
CA TYR A 104 6.43 -0.74 4.33
C TYR A 104 6.30 -0.55 2.83
N GLN A 105 7.45 -0.52 2.14
CA GLN A 105 7.43 -0.71 0.71
C GLN A 105 6.96 -2.13 0.43
N HIS A 106 6.06 -2.27 -0.52
CA HIS A 106 5.61 -3.58 -0.96
C HIS A 106 5.61 -3.67 -2.47
N ARG A 107 5.64 -4.91 -2.96
CA ARG A 107 5.41 -5.24 -4.36
C ARG A 107 4.64 -6.54 -4.45
N VAL A 108 3.92 -6.73 -5.55
CA VAL A 108 3.32 -8.02 -5.86
C VAL A 108 4.40 -8.93 -6.45
N GLU A 109 4.54 -10.14 -5.96
CA GLU A 109 5.45 -11.13 -6.55
C GLU A 109 4.92 -11.64 -7.90
N PRO A 110 5.81 -12.08 -8.81
CA PRO A 110 5.40 -12.70 -10.06
C PRO A 110 4.50 -13.91 -9.84
N PHE A 111 3.62 -14.20 -10.79
CA PHE A 111 2.84 -15.44 -10.82
C PHE A 111 2.45 -15.81 -12.24
N GLU A 112 2.01 -17.04 -12.43
CA GLU A 112 1.61 -17.56 -13.74
C GLU A 112 0.34 -18.41 -13.65
N LEU A 113 -0.19 -18.81 -14.80
CA LEU A 113 -1.26 -19.81 -14.87
C LEU A 113 -0.81 -21.14 -14.26
N ALA A 114 -1.65 -21.73 -13.41
CA ALA A 114 -1.42 -23.08 -12.90
C ALA A 114 -1.64 -24.13 -14.02
N ASP A 115 -2.68 -23.93 -14.82
CA ASP A 115 -2.94 -24.62 -16.09
C ASP A 115 -2.90 -23.60 -17.23
N LYS A 116 -1.87 -23.72 -18.08
CA LYS A 116 -1.60 -22.83 -19.22
C LYS A 116 -2.60 -22.96 -20.37
N THR A 117 -3.54 -23.90 -20.30
CA THR A 117 -4.60 -24.08 -21.31
C THR A 117 -5.89 -23.34 -20.97
N HIS A 118 -6.04 -22.88 -19.72
CA HIS A 118 -7.22 -22.19 -19.24
C HIS A 118 -6.88 -20.76 -18.80
N LEU A 119 -7.89 -19.88 -18.76
CA LEU A 119 -7.74 -18.53 -18.22
C LEU A 119 -7.50 -18.58 -16.71
N GLY A 120 -6.80 -17.59 -16.18
CA GLY A 120 -6.58 -17.41 -14.75
C GLY A 120 -6.84 -15.98 -14.32
N ARG A 121 -7.18 -15.79 -13.04
CA ARG A 121 -7.55 -14.46 -12.52
C ARG A 121 -7.21 -14.27 -11.06
N ARG A 122 -7.00 -13.01 -10.72
CA ARG A 122 -6.86 -12.51 -9.35
C ARG A 122 -7.61 -11.19 -9.21
N LYS A 123 -8.51 -11.07 -8.24
CA LYS A 123 -9.19 -9.81 -7.93
C LYS A 123 -9.03 -9.45 -6.46
N ILE A 124 -8.74 -8.18 -6.22
CA ILE A 124 -8.56 -7.64 -4.89
C ILE A 124 -9.36 -6.35 -4.69
N ALA A 125 -9.83 -6.17 -3.47
CA ALA A 125 -10.27 -4.87 -2.96
C ALA A 125 -9.14 -4.30 -2.10
N ALA A 126 -8.77 -3.05 -2.36
CA ALA A 126 -7.80 -2.30 -1.57
C ALA A 126 -8.54 -1.18 -0.84
N LEU A 127 -8.29 -1.07 0.45
CA LEU A 127 -8.82 -0.05 1.35
C LEU A 127 -7.63 0.69 1.97
N PHE A 128 -7.77 2.00 2.10
CA PHE A 128 -6.72 2.87 2.61
C PHE A 128 -7.23 3.59 3.85
N LEU A 129 -6.45 3.51 4.93
CA LEU A 129 -6.71 4.27 6.15
C LEU A 129 -5.95 5.59 6.07
N VAL A 130 -6.69 6.69 6.08
CA VAL A 130 -6.12 8.05 6.15
C VAL A 130 -5.82 8.38 7.61
N GLY A 131 -4.65 8.96 7.87
CA GLY A 131 -4.23 9.39 9.19
C GLY A 131 -5.20 10.44 9.77
N PRO A 132 -5.67 10.27 11.02
CA PRO A 132 -6.70 11.14 11.60
C PRO A 132 -6.17 12.51 12.04
N VAL A 133 -4.84 12.70 12.06
CA VAL A 133 -4.20 13.89 12.64
C VAL A 133 -4.23 15.10 11.69
N ILE A 134 -4.29 14.87 10.39
CA ILE A 134 -4.33 15.93 9.37
C ILE A 134 -5.71 15.88 8.71
N PRO A 135 -6.57 16.89 8.92
CA PRO A 135 -7.86 16.96 8.24
C PRO A 135 -7.66 17.02 6.74
N MET A 136 -8.06 15.97 6.02
CA MET A 136 -8.05 15.97 4.57
C MET A 136 -9.41 16.41 4.03
N ILE A 137 -9.39 17.30 3.04
CA ILE A 137 -10.59 17.69 2.32
C ILE A 137 -11.07 16.48 1.51
N SER A 138 -12.17 15.89 1.96
CA SER A 138 -12.85 14.82 1.22
C SER A 138 -13.47 15.37 -0.06
N THR A 139 -13.68 14.52 -1.07
CA THR A 139 -14.48 14.86 -2.25
C THR A 139 -15.92 15.26 -1.91
N GLY A 140 -16.42 14.91 -0.72
CA GLY A 140 -17.69 15.44 -0.18
C GLY A 140 -17.66 16.92 0.20
N ASN A 141 -16.47 17.52 0.35
CA ASN A 141 -16.27 18.94 0.65
C ASN A 141 -15.80 19.71 -0.59
N VAL A 142 -15.76 19.06 -1.76
CA VAL A 142 -15.46 19.73 -3.03
C VAL A 142 -16.77 20.30 -3.55
N PRO A 143 -16.85 21.63 -3.76
CA PRO A 143 -18.04 22.25 -4.36
C PRO A 143 -18.40 21.55 -5.67
N PRO A 144 -19.68 21.56 -6.09
CA PRO A 144 -20.10 20.87 -7.31
C PRO A 144 -19.20 21.30 -8.46
N GLN A 145 -18.63 20.38 -9.22
CA GLN A 145 -17.71 20.77 -10.30
C GLN A 145 -18.46 21.21 -11.56
N GLN A 146 -19.78 21.02 -11.60
CA GLN A 146 -20.65 21.38 -12.73
C GLN A 146 -21.38 22.69 -12.44
N LYS A 147 -21.14 23.71 -13.30
CA LYS A 147 -21.69 25.07 -13.15
C LYS A 147 -23.20 25.15 -12.91
N HIS A 148 -24.00 24.23 -13.45
CA HIS A 148 -25.45 24.27 -13.27
C HIS A 148 -25.89 23.90 -11.85
N ARG A 149 -25.10 23.06 -11.14
CA ARG A 149 -25.39 22.62 -9.76
C ARG A 149 -25.01 23.68 -8.71
N TRP A 150 -24.28 24.73 -9.11
CA TRP A 150 -23.93 25.85 -8.23
C TRP A 150 -25.17 26.64 -7.79
N LYS A 151 -26.17 26.75 -8.68
CA LYS A 151 -27.37 27.54 -8.40
C LYS A 151 -28.26 26.90 -7.35
N ASP A 152 -28.27 25.57 -7.28
CA ASP A 152 -29.11 24.83 -6.36
C ASP A 152 -28.56 24.91 -4.92
N GLU A 153 -27.23 24.90 -4.75
CA GLU A 153 -26.58 24.99 -3.42
C GLU A 153 -26.43 26.44 -2.89
N LEU A 154 -26.27 27.42 -3.79
CA LEU A 154 -26.28 28.84 -3.42
C LEU A 154 -27.69 29.35 -3.04
N GLY A 155 -28.74 28.59 -3.34
CA GLY A 155 -30.11 28.88 -2.92
C GLY A 155 -30.42 28.50 -1.47
N GLU A 156 -29.60 27.64 -0.83
CA GLU A 156 -29.84 27.10 0.52
C GLU A 156 -28.83 27.56 1.58
N SER A 157 -27.81 28.35 1.22
CA SER A 157 -26.82 28.85 2.18
C SER A 157 -27.15 30.27 2.66
N GLU A 158 -27.39 30.42 3.97
CA GLU A 158 -27.39 31.73 4.62
C GLU A 158 -26.05 32.47 4.40
N PRO A 159 -26.05 33.81 4.36
CA PRO A 159 -24.87 34.59 4.01
C PRO A 159 -23.71 34.29 4.96
N LEU A 160 -22.55 33.99 4.35
CA LEU A 160 -21.23 33.80 4.96
C LEU A 160 -20.80 35.06 5.73
N ASN A 161 -21.37 35.28 6.91
CA ASN A 161 -20.76 36.11 7.94
C ASN A 161 -19.91 35.20 8.80
N TYR A 162 -18.59 35.26 8.61
CA TYR A 162 -17.53 35.19 9.64
C TYR A 162 -16.21 34.83 8.95
N LEU A 163 -15.33 35.82 8.82
CA LEU A 163 -13.88 35.61 8.74
C LEU A 163 -13.26 36.33 9.95
N PRO A 164 -12.58 35.64 10.87
CA PRO A 164 -11.78 36.30 11.88
C PRO A 164 -10.50 36.86 11.24
N GLY A 165 -10.16 38.10 11.61
CA GLY A 165 -8.87 38.74 11.33
C GLY A 165 -7.78 38.36 12.32
#